data_AF-A0A173S093-F1
#
_entry.id   AF-A0A173S093-F1
#
_cell.length_a   1.000
_cell.length_b   1.000
_cell.length_c   1.000
_cell.angle_alpha   90.00
_cell.angle_beta   90.00
_cell.angle_gamma   90.00
#
_symmetry.space_group_name_H-M   'P 1'
#
loop_
_entity.id
_entity.type
_entity.pdbx_description
1 polymer ?
#
loop_
_entity_poly.entity_id
_entity_poly.type
_entity_poly.pdbx_seq_one_letter_code
_entity_poly.pdbx_strand_id
1 'polypeptide(L)'
;MRYFNDYIRSPAQTQDSIRKSLNRVDITKKDEEKQYVFGWAKIAVDENGNQLVDRQNDLIDPEELEQTAYTYVEFYREAGEMHERGGAGVLIESIIFTKEKMKTLGIEEGTLPEGWWVGFHITDDEVWAKIKDGTYTMFSIEGKAKRIEVEEEE
;
A
#
# COMPACT_ATOMS: atom_id res chain seq x y z
N MET A 1 19.91 -42.13 -18.71
CA MET A 1 19.57 -41.51 -17.40
C MET A 1 18.85 -40.20 -17.70
N ARG A 2 17.58 -40.10 -17.32
CA ARG A 2 16.76 -38.89 -17.48
C ARG A 2 16.79 -38.14 -16.15
N TYR A 3 17.11 -36.85 -16.19
CA TYR A 3 17.14 -35.99 -15.01
C TYR A 3 15.74 -35.47 -14.71
N PHE A 4 15.50 -35.20 -13.43
CA PHE A 4 14.19 -34.89 -12.81
C PHE A 4 13.51 -33.60 -13.33
N ASN A 5 14.16 -32.85 -14.22
CA ASN A 5 13.65 -31.59 -14.77
C ASN A 5 12.73 -31.74 -15.99
N ASP A 6 12.52 -32.95 -16.50
CA ASP A 6 11.75 -33.18 -17.74
C ASP A 6 10.22 -33.33 -17.54
N TYR A 7 9.69 -33.10 -16.32
CA TYR A 7 8.27 -33.39 -16.00
C TYR A 7 7.40 -32.21 -15.53
N ILE A 8 7.81 -30.96 -15.66
CA ILE A 8 6.90 -29.83 -15.42
C ILE A 8 6.58 -29.09 -16.72
N ARG A 9 5.61 -29.65 -17.45
CA ARG A 9 4.85 -28.93 -18.48
C ARG A 9 3.68 -28.20 -17.82
N SER A 10 3.72 -26.86 -17.93
CA SER A 10 2.60 -25.89 -17.87
C SER A 10 1.97 -25.57 -16.50
N PRO A 11 1.47 -24.34 -16.25
CA PRO A 11 1.71 -23.05 -16.92
C PRO A 11 2.43 -22.05 -15.99
N ALA A 12 3.47 -21.39 -16.51
CA ALA A 12 4.19 -20.31 -15.83
C ALA A 12 3.39 -18.99 -15.72
N GLN A 13 2.05 -19.03 -15.79
CA GLN A 13 1.19 -17.83 -15.73
C GLN A 13 0.58 -17.55 -14.35
N THR A 14 0.74 -18.45 -13.37
CA THR A 14 0.03 -18.31 -12.09
C THR A 14 0.90 -17.89 -10.91
N GLN A 15 2.24 -17.95 -11.00
CA GLN A 15 3.11 -17.55 -9.88
C GLN A 15 3.57 -16.09 -9.93
N ASP A 16 3.67 -15.49 -11.12
CA ASP A 16 4.05 -14.07 -11.26
C ASP A 16 2.91 -13.12 -10.89
N SER A 17 1.66 -13.52 -11.12
CA SER A 17 0.48 -12.73 -10.73
C SER A 17 0.28 -12.69 -9.22
N ILE A 18 0.60 -13.79 -8.50
CA ILE A 18 0.46 -13.87 -7.04
C ILE A 18 1.56 -13.05 -6.35
N ARG A 19 2.82 -13.12 -6.80
CA ARG A 19 3.91 -12.28 -6.26
C ARG A 19 3.70 -10.79 -6.49
N LYS A 20 3.00 -10.41 -7.55
CA LYS A 20 2.66 -9.00 -7.84
C LYS A 20 1.52 -8.46 -6.97
N SER A 21 0.77 -9.32 -6.28
CA SER A 21 -0.39 -8.92 -5.46
C SER A 21 -0.05 -8.60 -4.00
N LEU A 22 1.08 -9.09 -3.49
CA LEU A 22 1.48 -8.97 -2.07
C LEU A 22 2.17 -7.64 -1.70
N ASN A 23 2.29 -6.68 -2.64
CA ASN A 23 3.26 -5.57 -2.55
C ASN A 23 2.75 -4.20 -3.05
N ARG A 24 1.44 -3.95 -2.99
CA ARG A 24 0.81 -2.77 -3.61
C ARG A 24 0.89 -1.53 -2.71
N VAL A 25 2.03 -0.84 -2.78
CA VAL A 25 2.13 0.58 -2.41
C VAL A 25 2.24 1.42 -3.69
N ASP A 26 1.39 1.11 -4.67
CA ASP A 26 1.52 1.60 -6.03
C ASP A 26 0.61 2.81 -6.28
N ILE A 27 1.12 3.80 -7.01
CA ILE A 27 0.27 4.85 -7.57
C ILE A 27 -0.67 4.19 -8.58
N THR A 28 -1.95 4.14 -8.23
CA THR A 28 -2.99 3.43 -8.96
C THR A 28 -3.71 4.32 -9.97
N LYS A 29 -3.79 5.63 -9.70
CA LYS A 29 -4.41 6.61 -10.60
C LYS A 29 -3.68 7.94 -10.55
N LYS A 30 -3.58 8.60 -11.71
CA LYS A 30 -3.04 9.95 -11.89
C LYS A 30 -4.06 10.82 -12.65
N ASP A 31 -4.32 12.03 -12.17
CA ASP A 31 -5.07 13.06 -12.90
C ASP A 31 -4.08 14.16 -13.28
N GLU A 32 -3.68 14.20 -14.56
CA GLU A 32 -2.54 14.99 -15.00
C GLU A 32 -2.80 16.49 -15.00
N GLU A 33 -4.04 16.90 -15.26
CA GLU A 33 -4.43 18.32 -15.26
C GLU A 33 -4.45 18.89 -13.84
N LYS A 34 -4.70 18.03 -12.84
CA LYS A 34 -4.84 18.43 -11.44
C LYS A 34 -3.66 18.05 -10.56
N GLN A 35 -2.68 17.32 -11.10
CA GLN A 35 -1.52 16.82 -10.36
C GLN A 35 -1.91 15.93 -9.16
N TYR A 36 -2.97 15.13 -9.32
CA TYR A 36 -3.43 14.23 -8.26
C TYR A 36 -2.88 12.83 -8.45
N VAL A 37 -2.48 12.21 -7.34
CA VAL A 37 -2.04 10.82 -7.28
C VAL A 37 -2.84 10.08 -6.23
N PHE A 38 -3.29 8.87 -6.56
CA PHE A 38 -4.03 8.02 -5.63
C PHE A 38 -3.46 6.61 -5.61
N GLY A 39 -3.57 5.94 -4.48
CA GLY A 39 -3.20 4.53 -4.37
C GLY A 39 -3.27 3.99 -2.96
N TRP A 40 -2.94 2.71 -2.85
CA TRP A 40 -2.75 2.05 -1.57
C TRP A 40 -1.45 2.52 -0.94
N ALA A 41 -1.56 2.98 0.29
CA ALA A 41 -0.45 3.43 1.09
C ALA A 41 0.11 2.24 1.89
N LYS A 42 -0.78 1.45 2.50
CA LYS A 42 -0.43 0.18 3.15
C LYS A 42 -1.62 -0.77 3.12
N ILE A 43 -1.35 -2.07 3.01
CA ILE A 43 -2.36 -3.13 3.10
C ILE A 43 -1.96 -4.03 4.26
N ALA A 44 -2.88 -4.25 5.19
CA ALA A 44 -2.69 -5.14 6.35
C ALA A 44 -3.16 -6.56 6.03
N VAL A 45 -4.31 -6.70 5.37
CA VAL A 45 -4.92 -7.98 5.00
C VAL A 45 -5.37 -7.93 3.55
N ASP A 46 -5.04 -8.95 2.77
CA ASP A 46 -5.47 -9.04 1.37
C ASP A 46 -6.97 -9.35 1.23
N GLU A 47 -7.47 -9.33 0.00
CA GLU A 47 -8.86 -9.63 -0.36
C GLU A 47 -9.27 -11.07 0.01
N ASN A 48 -8.31 -11.98 0.24
CA ASN A 48 -8.57 -13.37 0.63
C ASN A 48 -8.52 -13.58 2.15
N GLY A 49 -8.29 -12.52 2.93
CA GLY A 49 -8.17 -12.60 4.39
C GLY A 49 -6.77 -13.00 4.89
N ASN A 50 -5.74 -13.01 4.03
CA ASN A 50 -4.37 -13.29 4.45
C ASN A 50 -3.70 -12.02 4.97
N GLN A 51 -3.11 -12.09 6.17
CA GLN A 51 -2.25 -11.01 6.65
C GLN A 51 -1.01 -10.87 5.76
N LEU A 52 -0.70 -9.63 5.41
CA LEU A 52 0.44 -9.30 4.55
C LEU A 52 1.63 -8.84 5.38
N VAL A 53 2.76 -9.50 5.15
CA VAL A 53 4.07 -9.04 5.62
C VAL A 53 4.56 -7.94 4.69
N ASP A 54 4.84 -6.75 5.23
CA ASP A 54 5.34 -5.64 4.43
C ASP A 54 6.82 -5.81 4.01
N ARG A 55 7.35 -4.89 3.19
CA ARG A 55 8.74 -4.95 2.71
C ARG A 55 9.79 -4.85 3.82
N GLN A 56 9.41 -4.44 5.01
CA GLN A 56 10.27 -4.35 6.19
C GLN A 56 10.21 -5.62 7.04
N ASN A 57 9.51 -6.65 6.55
CA ASN A 57 9.22 -7.92 7.22
C ASN A 57 8.32 -7.76 8.45
N ASP A 58 7.53 -6.68 8.51
CA ASP A 58 6.64 -6.41 9.63
C ASP A 58 5.18 -6.75 9.25
N LEU A 59 4.47 -7.38 10.20
CA LEU A 59 3.02 -7.51 10.17
C LEU A 59 2.43 -6.25 10.83
N ILE A 60 1.43 -5.64 10.19
CA ILE A 60 0.68 -4.55 10.83
C ILE A 60 -0.74 -5.00 11.10
N ASP A 61 -1.20 -4.79 12.34
CA ASP A 61 -2.59 -5.04 12.68
C ASP A 61 -3.49 -3.99 12.01
N PRO A 62 -4.65 -4.36 11.44
CA PRO A 62 -5.59 -3.40 10.87
C PRO A 62 -5.99 -2.25 11.80
N GLU A 63 -6.10 -2.49 13.11
CA GLU A 63 -6.42 -1.48 14.12
C GLU A 63 -5.26 -0.48 14.30
N GLU A 64 -4.02 -0.97 14.33
CA GLU A 64 -2.82 -0.12 14.40
C GLU A 64 -2.67 0.71 13.12
N LEU A 65 -2.94 0.11 11.95
CA LEU A 65 -2.92 0.82 10.68
C LEU A 65 -3.99 1.92 10.63
N GLU A 66 -5.18 1.66 11.18
CA GLU A 66 -6.25 2.65 11.30
C GLU A 66 -5.83 3.83 12.17
N GLN A 67 -5.30 3.57 13.36
CA GLN A 67 -4.82 4.62 14.26
C GLN A 67 -3.67 5.42 13.64
N THR A 68 -2.80 4.76 12.87
CA THR A 68 -1.71 5.41 12.12
C THR A 68 -2.28 6.35 11.06
N ALA A 69 -3.26 5.90 10.27
CA ALA A 69 -3.92 6.71 9.27
C ALA A 69 -4.58 7.96 9.87
N TYR A 70 -5.27 7.81 11.01
CA TYR A 70 -5.87 8.94 11.71
C TYR A 70 -4.84 9.92 12.27
N THR A 71 -3.78 9.42 12.90
CA THR A 71 -2.70 10.26 13.42
C THR A 71 -2.03 11.04 12.29
N TYR A 72 -1.80 10.39 11.14
CA TYR A 72 -1.25 11.05 9.96
C TYR A 72 -2.18 12.16 9.45
N VAL A 73 -3.48 11.87 9.35
CA VAL A 73 -4.51 12.85 8.99
C VAL A 73 -4.61 13.94 10.03
N GLU A 74 -4.38 13.70 11.32
CA GLU A 74 -4.55 14.70 12.38
C GLU A 74 -3.37 15.68 12.45
N PHE A 75 -2.15 15.23 12.20
CA PHE A 75 -0.95 16.03 12.49
C PHE A 75 -0.11 16.38 11.26
N TYR A 76 -0.13 15.58 10.20
CA TYR A 76 0.83 15.71 9.10
C TYR A 76 0.17 16.20 7.82
N ARG A 77 -0.73 15.41 7.22
CA ARG A 77 -1.44 15.74 5.95
C ARG A 77 -0.55 16.20 4.79
N GLU A 78 0.76 15.90 4.83
CA GLU A 78 1.76 16.48 3.95
C GLU A 78 2.55 15.37 3.26
N ALA A 79 2.68 15.46 1.93
CA ALA A 79 3.58 14.59 1.18
C ALA A 79 5.01 15.12 1.29
N GLY A 80 5.92 14.26 1.75
CA GLY A 80 7.36 14.51 1.70
C GLY A 80 8.01 13.89 0.46
N GLU A 81 9.17 14.41 0.08
CA GLU A 81 10.05 13.81 -0.92
C GLU A 81 11.21 13.10 -0.19
N MET A 82 11.32 11.78 -0.40
CA MET A 82 12.38 10.90 0.13
C MET A 82 12.63 11.00 1.64
N HIS A 83 11.69 11.53 2.42
CA HIS A 83 11.82 11.79 3.86
C HIS A 83 12.89 12.85 4.20
N GLU A 84 13.43 13.54 3.19
CA GLU A 84 14.43 14.61 3.36
C GLU A 84 13.79 16.00 3.31
N ARG A 85 12.67 16.13 2.59
CA ARG A 85 12.00 17.41 2.35
C ARG A 85 10.48 17.27 2.52
N GLY A 86 9.88 18.10 3.37
CA GLY A 86 8.43 18.30 3.41
C GLY A 86 7.93 19.18 2.25
N GLY A 87 6.63 19.29 2.07
CA GLY A 87 5.99 20.31 1.24
C GLY A 87 5.83 19.94 -0.23
N ALA A 88 6.06 18.68 -0.58
CA ALA A 88 5.92 18.20 -1.96
C ALA A 88 4.45 18.12 -2.40
N GLY A 89 3.53 18.02 -1.45
CA GLY A 89 2.10 17.97 -1.73
C GLY A 89 1.25 17.90 -0.47
N VAL A 90 -0.06 17.89 -0.67
CA VAL A 90 -1.06 17.92 0.40
C VAL A 90 -2.00 16.73 0.26
N LEU A 91 -2.33 16.10 1.38
CA LEU A 91 -3.31 15.02 1.45
C LEU A 91 -4.70 15.57 1.07
N ILE A 92 -5.33 14.96 0.08
CA ILE A 92 -6.68 15.31 -0.39
C ILE A 92 -7.69 14.19 -0.15
N GLU A 93 -7.24 12.96 0.07
CA GLU A 93 -8.08 11.81 0.36
C GLU A 93 -7.35 10.84 1.29
N SER A 94 -8.07 10.31 2.28
CA SER A 94 -7.56 9.30 3.21
C SER A 94 -8.72 8.41 3.63
N ILE A 95 -8.68 7.15 3.21
CA ILE A 95 -9.73 6.16 3.47
C ILE A 95 -9.06 4.92 4.02
N ILE A 96 -9.39 4.57 5.26
CA ILE A 96 -9.00 3.30 5.85
C ILE A 96 -10.16 2.32 5.72
N PHE A 97 -9.89 1.19 5.07
CA PHE A 97 -10.81 0.08 4.90
C PHE A 97 -10.53 -0.96 5.96
N THR A 98 -11.49 -1.15 6.86
CA THR A 98 -11.53 -2.26 7.82
C THR A 98 -12.74 -3.14 7.50
N LYS A 99 -12.74 -4.41 7.94
CA LYS A 99 -13.91 -5.29 7.78
C LYS A 99 -15.21 -4.64 8.27
N GLU A 100 -15.17 -3.96 9.42
CA GLU A 100 -16.33 -3.29 9.99
C GLU A 100 -16.84 -2.15 9.10
N LYS A 101 -15.94 -1.30 8.62
CA LYS A 101 -16.30 -0.17 7.74
C LYS A 101 -16.85 -0.65 6.42
N MET A 102 -16.20 -1.64 5.81
CA MET A 102 -16.66 -2.23 4.55
C MET A 102 -18.07 -2.78 4.70
N LYS A 103 -18.32 -3.59 5.75
CA LYS A 103 -19.65 -4.11 6.05
C LYS A 103 -20.68 -3.00 6.25
N THR A 104 -20.33 -1.94 6.97
CA THR A 104 -21.23 -0.81 7.24
C THR A 104 -21.56 -0.02 5.98
N LEU A 105 -20.60 0.11 5.05
CA LEU A 105 -20.77 0.76 3.76
C LEU A 105 -21.45 -0.13 2.71
N GLY A 106 -21.77 -1.39 3.04
CA GLY A 106 -22.37 -2.35 2.11
C GLY A 106 -21.39 -2.92 1.10
N ILE A 107 -20.09 -2.91 1.40
CA ILE A 107 -19.03 -3.54 0.62
C ILE A 107 -18.89 -4.99 1.11
N GLU A 108 -19.04 -5.95 0.19
CA GLU A 108 -18.90 -7.38 0.51
C GLU A 108 -17.47 -7.72 0.93
N GLU A 109 -17.32 -8.62 1.91
CA GLU A 109 -16.00 -9.08 2.37
C GLU A 109 -15.23 -9.71 1.21
N GLY A 110 -13.95 -9.36 1.09
CA GLY A 110 -13.09 -9.78 -0.01
C GLY A 110 -13.24 -8.98 -1.31
N THR A 111 -14.09 -7.93 -1.34
CA THR A 111 -14.13 -6.97 -2.47
C THR A 111 -12.89 -6.08 -2.49
N LEU A 112 -12.45 -5.64 -1.31
CA LEU A 112 -11.28 -4.79 -1.11
C LEU A 112 -10.42 -5.40 0.01
N PRO A 113 -9.11 -5.17 -0.01
CA PRO A 113 -8.25 -5.52 1.11
C PRO A 113 -8.51 -4.60 2.31
N GLU A 114 -8.12 -5.05 3.51
CA GLU A 114 -8.03 -4.16 4.67
C GLU A 114 -6.75 -3.34 4.58
N GLY A 115 -6.88 -2.04 4.43
CA GLY A 115 -5.76 -1.19 4.09
C GLY A 115 -6.10 0.28 4.05
N TRP A 116 -5.05 1.07 3.89
CA TRP A 116 -5.11 2.52 3.83
C TRP A 116 -4.93 3.00 2.39
N TRP A 117 -5.98 3.62 1.86
CA TRP A 117 -5.98 4.29 0.58
C TRP A 117 -5.79 5.79 0.76
N VAL A 118 -4.93 6.39 -0.05
CA VAL A 118 -4.60 7.83 0.03
C VAL A 118 -4.66 8.49 -1.33
N GLY A 119 -4.96 9.78 -1.31
CA GLY A 119 -4.83 10.70 -2.43
C GLY A 119 -4.05 11.93 -2.04
N PHE A 120 -3.11 12.35 -2.88
CA PHE A 120 -2.33 13.56 -2.70
C PHE A 120 -2.45 14.48 -3.91
N HIS A 121 -2.51 15.78 -3.64
CA HIS A 121 -2.27 16.82 -4.62
C HIS A 121 -0.79 17.24 -4.55
N ILE A 122 -0.05 16.97 -5.61
CA ILE A 122 1.38 17.27 -5.69
C ILE A 122 1.54 18.71 -6.16
N THR A 123 2.02 19.57 -5.28
CA THR A 123 2.19 21.01 -5.52
C THR A 123 3.60 21.36 -5.98
N ASP A 124 4.55 20.43 -5.84
CA ASP A 124 5.92 20.61 -6.30
C ASP A 124 6.09 20.07 -7.73
N ASP A 125 6.51 20.95 -8.64
CA ASP A 125 6.64 20.64 -10.06
C ASP A 125 7.76 19.63 -10.37
N GLU A 126 8.84 19.61 -9.59
CA GLU A 126 9.94 18.65 -9.77
C GLU A 126 9.51 17.26 -9.35
N VAL A 127 8.82 17.15 -8.20
CA VAL A 127 8.23 15.89 -7.73
C VAL A 127 7.18 15.41 -8.72
N TRP A 128 6.35 16.31 -9.23
CA TRP A 128 5.36 15.97 -10.24
C TRP A 128 6.00 15.47 -11.54
N ALA A 129 7.09 16.07 -12.00
CA ALA A 129 7.83 15.61 -13.18
C ALA A 129 8.37 14.17 -12.98
N LYS A 130 8.96 13.88 -11.82
CA LYS A 130 9.45 12.54 -11.44
C LYS A 130 8.33 11.50 -11.33
N ILE A 131 7.13 11.91 -10.94
CA ILE A 131 5.96 11.02 -10.95
C ILE A 131 5.52 10.73 -12.39
N LYS A 132 5.53 11.74 -13.27
CA LYS A 132 5.13 11.57 -14.68
C LYS A 132 6.10 10.71 -15.48
N ASP A 133 7.40 10.90 -15.28
CA ASP A 133 8.43 10.14 -16.01
C ASP A 133 8.64 8.71 -15.48
N GLY A 134 7.98 8.37 -14.36
CA GLY A 134 8.03 7.05 -13.76
C GLY A 134 9.23 6.83 -12.84
N THR A 135 9.99 7.88 -12.49
CA THR A 135 11.00 7.83 -11.44
C THR A 135 10.37 7.50 -10.08
N TYR A 136 9.22 8.11 -9.76
CA TYR A 136 8.42 7.79 -8.57
C TYR A 136 7.16 7.02 -8.96
N THR A 137 7.14 5.73 -8.61
CA THR A 137 6.05 4.79 -8.94
C THR A 137 5.21 4.38 -7.73
N MET A 138 5.68 4.67 -6.52
CA MET A 138 5.12 4.16 -5.27
C MET A 138 5.05 5.26 -4.21
N PHE A 139 4.13 5.11 -3.26
CA PHE A 139 4.16 5.91 -2.03
C PHE A 139 5.22 5.36 -1.08
N SER A 140 5.85 6.25 -0.30
CA SER A 140 6.71 5.87 0.82
C SER A 140 6.08 6.44 2.08
N ILE A 141 5.53 5.57 2.93
CA ILE A 141 5.06 5.99 4.25
C ILE A 141 6.20 5.81 5.23
N GLU A 142 6.67 6.94 5.77
CA GLU A 142 7.52 6.95 6.94
C GLU A 142 6.67 6.85 8.22
N GLY A 143 7.00 5.91 9.10
CA GLY A 143 6.44 5.82 10.43
C GLY A 143 7.45 5.18 11.37
N LYS A 144 7.54 5.66 12.61
CA LYS A 144 8.31 4.98 13.67
C LYS A 144 7.40 3.97 14.34
N ALA A 145 7.47 2.71 13.93
CA ALA A 145 6.78 1.60 14.60
C ALA A 145 7.71 0.94 15.63
N LYS A 146 7.14 0.47 16.76
CA LYS A 146 7.87 -0.36 17.71
C LYS A 146 7.65 -1.82 17.33
N ARG A 147 8.72 -2.50 16.90
CA ARG A 147 8.66 -3.93 16.57
C ARG A 147 8.47 -4.77 17.83
N ILE A 148 7.56 -5.73 17.75
CA ILE A 148 7.30 -6.74 18.78
C ILE A 148 7.47 -8.11 18.11
N GLU A 149 8.28 -8.99 18.69
CA GLU A 149 8.40 -10.37 18.22
C GLU A 149 7.08 -11.11 18.46
N VAL A 150 6.55 -11.76 17.43
CA VAL A 150 5.39 -12.64 17.54
C VAL A 150 5.93 -14.03 17.88
N GLU A 151 5.57 -14.57 19.04
CA GLU A 151 5.87 -15.96 19.37
C GLU A 151 5.02 -16.86 18.47
N GLU A 152 5.65 -17.75 17.71
CA GLU A 152 4.94 -18.82 16.99
C GLU A 152 4.34 -19.77 18.05
N GLU A 153 3.01 -19.77 18.22
CA GLU A 153 2.34 -20.82 18.99
C GLU A 153 2.44 -22.15 18.21
N GLU A 154 3.14 -23.14 18.79
CA GLU A 154 3.25 -24.53 18.31
C GLU A 154 1.90 -25.28 18.27
#